data_AF-A0A8J5WCD9-F1
#
_entry.id   AF-A0A8J5WCD9-F1
#
_cell.length_a   1.000
_cell.length_b   1.000
_cell.length_c   1.000
_cell.angle_alpha   90.00
_cell.angle_beta   90.00
_cell.angle_gamma   90.00
#
_symmetry.space_group_name_H-M   'P 1'
#
loop_
_entity.id
_entity.type
_entity.pdbx_description
1 polymer ?
#
loop_
_entity_poly.entity_id
_entity_poly.type
_entity_poly.pdbx_seq_one_letter_code
_entity_poly.pdbx_strand_id
1 'polypeptide(L)'
;MIATKGIPRNTIKEGGARTIAGPETATETTRVAMSCRPWAMPQLLLPDTPAVYLVCPTAANVDRIAADAAAGLYASFYINFSTCVPRPILERLAYATAASRSAHRVARVADQYLDFVCLEEGLFSLAQPRAYVALNDPAAAEANITALIDAIALGLFCAV
;
A
#
# COMPACT_ATOMS: atom_id res chain seq x y z
N MET A 1 38.57 -16.01 -27.00
CA MET A 1 38.49 -15.86 -25.53
C MET A 1 38.36 -14.37 -25.24
N ILE A 2 37.30 -13.77 -24.71
CA ILE A 2 35.98 -14.19 -24.24
C ILE A 2 35.07 -13.00 -24.58
N ALA A 3 33.96 -13.25 -25.27
CA ALA A 3 32.94 -12.24 -25.56
C ALA A 3 31.97 -12.15 -24.37
N THR A 4 31.93 -11.01 -23.68
CA THR A 4 30.91 -10.73 -22.65
C THR A 4 29.70 -10.11 -23.32
N LYS A 5 28.67 -10.95 -23.46
CA LYS A 5 27.36 -10.66 -24.02
C LYS A 5 26.61 -9.72 -23.07
N GLY A 6 26.24 -8.53 -23.55
CA GLY A 6 25.43 -7.56 -22.82
C GLY A 6 24.04 -8.11 -22.50
N ILE A 7 23.67 -8.04 -21.22
CA ILE A 7 22.35 -8.38 -20.70
C ILE A 7 21.47 -7.11 -20.80
N PRO A 8 20.26 -7.18 -21.38
CA PRO A 8 19.45 -5.99 -21.62
C PRO A 8 18.82 -5.43 -20.32
N ARG A 9 18.85 -4.09 -20.20
CA ARG A 9 18.17 -3.29 -19.17
C ARG A 9 16.66 -3.56 -19.25
N ASN A 10 16.11 -4.22 -18.23
CA ASN A 10 14.67 -4.42 -18.14
C ASN A 10 14.01 -3.21 -17.46
N THR A 11 13.04 -2.66 -18.17
CA THR A 11 12.19 -1.53 -17.82
C THR A 11 11.34 -1.89 -16.60
N ILE A 12 11.70 -1.39 -15.43
CA ILE A 12 10.86 -1.48 -14.23
C ILE A 12 9.74 -0.46 -14.42
N LYS A 13 8.56 -0.94 -14.82
CA LYS A 13 7.33 -0.14 -14.72
C LYS A 13 7.05 0.06 -13.24
N GLU A 14 7.27 1.27 -12.75
CA GLU A 14 6.87 1.70 -11.41
C GLU A 14 5.34 1.66 -11.28
N GLY A 15 4.81 0.52 -10.84
CA GLY A 15 3.50 0.42 -10.24
C GLY A 15 3.66 0.64 -8.75
N GLY A 16 3.07 1.72 -8.22
CA GLY A 16 3.13 2.15 -6.83
C GLY A 16 2.50 1.17 -5.83
N ALA A 17 3.14 0.02 -5.65
CA ALA A 17 2.95 -0.88 -4.53
C ALA A 17 4.31 -0.98 -3.83
N ARG A 18 4.49 -0.24 -2.73
CA ARG A 18 5.67 -0.34 -1.88
C ARG A 18 5.73 -1.77 -1.34
N THR A 19 6.70 -2.55 -1.81
CA THR A 19 6.92 -3.94 -1.37
C THR A 19 7.43 -3.91 0.06
N ILE A 20 6.54 -4.18 1.02
CA ILE A 20 6.84 -4.29 2.46
C ILE A 20 7.39 -5.67 2.87
N ALA A 21 7.76 -6.53 1.91
CA ALA A 21 8.29 -7.87 2.19
C ALA A 21 9.78 -7.94 1.82
N GLY A 22 10.63 -7.99 2.85
CA GLY A 22 12.04 -8.35 2.71
C GLY A 22 12.21 -9.84 2.34
N PRO A 23 13.40 -10.24 1.85
CA PRO A 23 13.64 -11.60 1.32
C PRO A 23 13.92 -12.69 2.37
N GLU A 24 13.88 -12.42 3.67
CA GLU A 24 14.19 -13.42 4.71
C GLU A 24 13.15 -13.42 5.83
N THR A 25 12.19 -14.35 5.77
CA THR A 25 11.74 -15.21 6.87
C THR A 25 10.71 -16.18 6.31
N ALA A 26 11.18 -17.22 5.65
CA ALA A 26 10.45 -18.47 5.62
C ALA A 26 10.64 -19.12 7.00
N THR A 27 9.55 -19.35 7.73
CA THR A 27 9.29 -20.48 8.65
C THR A 27 8.43 -20.01 9.84
N GLU A 28 7.16 -20.43 9.78
CA GLU A 28 6.20 -20.60 10.88
C GLU A 28 5.74 -19.42 11.76
N THR A 29 4.43 -19.42 12.01
CA THR A 29 3.68 -18.56 12.95
C THR A 29 3.29 -17.21 12.37
N THR A 30 2.23 -17.13 11.57
CA THR A 30 0.86 -17.08 12.10
C THR A 30 -0.12 -17.43 10.98
N ARG A 31 -0.84 -18.55 11.15
CA ARG A 31 -1.95 -18.95 10.28
C ARG A 31 -3.16 -18.04 10.54
N VAL A 32 -3.18 -16.87 9.91
CA VAL A 32 -4.43 -16.26 9.46
C VAL A 32 -4.45 -16.48 7.96
N ALA A 33 -5.50 -17.10 7.44
CA ALA A 33 -5.64 -17.36 6.00
C ALA A 33 -5.82 -16.06 5.22
N MET A 34 -4.78 -15.21 5.16
CA MET A 34 -4.62 -14.22 4.10
C MET A 34 -4.10 -15.00 2.89
N SER A 35 -5.00 -15.37 2.00
CA SER A 35 -4.60 -15.68 0.64
C SER A 35 -3.99 -14.39 0.07
N CYS A 36 -2.66 -14.24 0.15
CA CYS A 36 -1.91 -13.20 -0.53
C CYS A 36 -2.01 -13.46 -2.04
N ARG A 37 -3.17 -13.16 -2.64
CA ARG A 37 -3.31 -13.20 -4.09
C ARG A 37 -2.63 -11.96 -4.67
N PRO A 38 -1.72 -12.11 -5.63
CA PRO A 38 -1.20 -10.99 -6.38
C PRO A 38 -2.35 -10.26 -7.08
N TRP A 39 -2.35 -8.92 -6.98
CA TRP A 39 -3.36 -8.02 -7.55
C TRP A 39 -3.59 -8.13 -9.07
N ALA A 40 -2.74 -8.91 -9.77
CA ALA A 40 -2.76 -9.11 -11.21
C ALA A 40 -3.53 -10.37 -11.68
N MET A 41 -4.11 -11.16 -10.76
CA MET A 41 -4.85 -12.38 -11.11
C MET A 41 -6.36 -12.10 -11.22
N PRO A 42 -7.11 -12.84 -12.08
CA PRO A 42 -8.56 -12.70 -12.17
C PRO A 42 -9.21 -12.99 -10.79
N GLN A 43 -10.07 -12.06 -10.36
CA GLN A 43 -10.79 -12.11 -9.08
C GLN A 43 -11.70 -13.35 -9.06
N LEU A 44 -11.43 -14.29 -8.14
CA LEU A 44 -12.32 -15.42 -7.88
C LEU A 44 -13.38 -14.98 -6.85
N LEU A 45 -14.66 -15.10 -7.20
CA LEU A 45 -15.78 -14.88 -6.27
C LEU A 45 -15.68 -15.86 -5.10
N LEU A 46 -15.44 -15.36 -3.88
CA LEU A 46 -15.47 -16.13 -2.64
C LEU A 46 -16.48 -15.51 -1.66
N PRO A 47 -17.80 -15.74 -1.89
CA PRO A 47 -18.87 -15.00 -1.20
C PRO A 47 -18.89 -15.20 0.31
N ASP A 48 -18.35 -16.31 0.82
CA ASP A 48 -18.39 -16.68 2.24
C ASP A 48 -17.14 -16.24 3.04
N THR A 49 -16.13 -15.66 2.38
CA THR A 49 -14.85 -15.36 3.02
C THR A 49 -14.73 -13.87 3.35
N PRO A 50 -14.29 -13.50 4.57
CA PRO A 50 -13.93 -12.12 4.88
C PRO A 50 -12.62 -11.73 4.18
N ALA A 51 -12.56 -10.52 3.63
CA ALA A 51 -11.35 -9.96 3.03
C ALA A 51 -10.71 -8.92 3.95
N VAL A 52 -9.38 -9.00 4.09
CA VAL A 52 -8.57 -8.02 4.80
C VAL A 52 -7.71 -7.27 3.78
N TYR A 53 -7.93 -5.97 3.68
CA TYR A 53 -7.17 -5.08 2.80
C TYR A 53 -6.11 -4.35 3.61
N LEU A 54 -4.85 -4.41 3.18
CA LEU A 54 -3.78 -3.53 3.64
C LEU A 54 -3.34 -2.65 2.47
N VAL A 55 -3.70 -1.37 2.51
CA VAL A 55 -3.54 -0.46 1.36
C VAL A 55 -3.07 0.93 1.77
N CYS A 56 -2.35 1.62 0.88
CA CYS A 56 -2.12 3.06 1.05
C CYS A 56 -3.40 3.87 0.81
N PRO A 57 -3.63 4.98 1.54
CA PRO A 57 -4.79 5.83 1.36
C PRO A 57 -4.68 6.66 0.08
N THR A 58 -5.00 6.04 -1.06
CA THR A 58 -5.06 6.70 -2.37
C THR A 58 -6.46 6.58 -2.95
N ALA A 59 -6.86 7.57 -3.75
CA ALA A 59 -8.18 7.57 -4.39
C ALA A 59 -8.39 6.33 -5.28
N ALA A 60 -7.35 5.93 -6.03
CA ALA A 60 -7.42 4.75 -6.90
C ALA A 60 -7.64 3.45 -6.12
N ASN A 61 -7.02 3.30 -4.94
CA ASN A 61 -7.20 2.11 -4.10
C ASN A 61 -8.62 2.07 -3.51
N VAL A 62 -9.12 3.22 -3.05
CA VAL A 62 -10.48 3.34 -2.50
C VAL A 62 -11.54 3.04 -3.55
N ASP A 63 -11.38 3.56 -4.76
CA ASP A 63 -12.33 3.31 -5.85
C ASP A 63 -12.38 1.83 -6.24
N ARG A 64 -11.24 1.14 -6.22
CA ARG A 64 -11.16 -0.31 -6.44
C ARG A 64 -11.85 -1.09 -5.34
N ILE A 65 -11.61 -0.76 -4.08
CA ILE A 65 -12.27 -1.44 -2.93
C ILE A 65 -13.79 -1.24 -3.01
N ALA A 66 -14.25 -0.05 -3.39
CA ALA A 66 -15.67 0.22 -3.58
C ALA A 66 -16.25 -0.60 -4.75
N ALA A 67 -15.50 -0.79 -5.84
CA ALA A 67 -15.90 -1.65 -6.95
C ALA A 67 -15.97 -3.12 -6.55
N ASP A 68 -15.00 -3.62 -5.78
CA ASP A 68 -14.99 -4.98 -5.22
C ASP A 68 -16.19 -5.20 -4.28
N ALA A 69 -16.49 -4.20 -3.45
CA ALA A 69 -17.65 -4.21 -2.55
C ALA A 69 -18.98 -4.21 -3.33
N ALA A 70 -19.05 -3.46 -4.44
CA ALA A 70 -20.21 -3.46 -5.33
C ALA A 70 -20.39 -4.81 -6.05
N ALA A 71 -19.30 -5.41 -6.53
CA ALA A 71 -19.30 -6.71 -7.17
C ALA A 71 -19.62 -7.87 -6.21
N GLY A 72 -19.48 -7.67 -4.89
CA GLY A 72 -19.81 -8.68 -3.88
C GLY A 72 -18.86 -9.86 -3.89
N LEU A 73 -17.57 -9.58 -4.09
CA LEU A 73 -16.53 -10.61 -4.15
C LEU A 73 -16.34 -11.34 -2.81
N TYR A 74 -16.65 -10.65 -1.70
CA TYR A 74 -16.42 -11.10 -0.32
C TYR A 74 -17.63 -10.79 0.57
N ALA A 75 -17.78 -11.57 1.66
CA ALA A 75 -18.84 -11.38 2.66
C ALA A 75 -18.67 -10.07 3.43
N SER A 76 -17.44 -9.79 3.87
CA SER A 76 -17.10 -8.64 4.69
C SER A 76 -15.72 -8.10 4.36
N PHE A 77 -15.55 -6.79 4.51
CA PHE A 77 -14.36 -6.04 4.16
C PHE A 77 -13.77 -5.40 5.42
N TYR A 78 -12.54 -5.77 5.74
CA TYR A 78 -11.73 -5.16 6.79
C TYR A 78 -10.64 -4.32 6.13
N ILE A 79 -10.81 -3.00 6.15
CA ILE A 79 -9.92 -2.07 5.46
C ILE A 79 -8.92 -1.53 6.47
N ASN A 80 -7.65 -1.81 6.23
CA ASN A 80 -6.53 -1.31 7.01
C ASN A 80 -5.68 -0.39 6.13
N PHE A 81 -5.61 0.88 6.50
CA PHE A 81 -4.78 1.85 5.82
C PHE A 81 -3.37 1.86 6.39
N SER A 82 -2.37 1.99 5.51
CA SER A 82 -0.96 2.02 5.90
C SER A 82 -0.59 3.29 6.67
N THR A 83 -1.26 4.41 6.42
CA THR A 83 -1.05 5.70 7.07
C THR A 83 -2.39 6.29 7.51
N CYS A 84 -2.34 7.42 8.22
CA CYS A 84 -3.52 8.23 8.54
C CYS A 84 -4.30 8.58 7.28
N VAL A 85 -5.60 8.34 7.26
CA VAL A 85 -6.42 8.64 6.08
C VAL A 85 -6.96 10.06 6.10
N PRO A 86 -6.69 10.86 5.04
CA PRO A 86 -7.32 12.16 4.88
C PRO A 86 -8.84 12.04 4.77
N ARG A 87 -9.56 12.96 5.43
CA ARG A 87 -11.03 13.03 5.39
C ARG A 87 -11.63 12.94 3.97
N PRO A 88 -11.10 13.63 2.94
CA PRO A 88 -11.66 13.53 1.58
C PRO A 88 -11.65 12.11 1.00
N ILE A 89 -10.67 11.29 1.38
CA ILE A 89 -10.54 9.91 0.91
C ILE A 89 -11.58 9.01 1.60
N LEU A 90 -11.83 9.23 2.90
CA LEU A 90 -12.90 8.55 3.62
C LEU A 90 -14.28 8.92 3.09
N GLU A 91 -14.52 10.21 2.82
CA GLU A 91 -15.78 10.68 2.24
C GLU A 91 -16.03 10.07 0.86
N ARG A 92 -14.97 9.93 0.06
CA ARG A 92 -15.04 9.26 -1.25
C ARG A 92 -15.40 7.78 -1.12
N LEU A 93 -14.80 7.06 -0.18
CA LEU A 93 -15.16 5.66 0.13
C LEU A 93 -16.61 5.54 0.58
N ALA A 94 -17.05 6.42 1.50
CA ALA A 94 -18.41 6.45 2.00
C ALA A 94 -19.43 6.72 0.89
N TYR A 95 -19.16 7.70 0.02
CA TYR A 95 -20.01 8.01 -1.12
C TYR A 95 -20.12 6.83 -2.10
N ALA A 96 -19.01 6.19 -2.46
CA ALA A 96 -18.99 5.08 -3.42
C ALA A 96 -19.70 3.83 -2.88
N THR A 97 -19.51 3.51 -1.59
CA THR A 97 -20.18 2.37 -0.93
C THR A 97 -21.66 2.62 -0.67
N ALA A 98 -22.05 3.87 -0.40
CA ALA A 98 -23.45 4.27 -0.28
C ALA A 98 -24.16 4.19 -1.64
N ALA A 99 -23.54 4.69 -2.72
CA ALA A 99 -24.10 4.65 -4.07
C ALA A 99 -24.34 3.22 -4.56
N SER A 100 -23.46 2.28 -4.21
CA SER A 100 -23.57 0.86 -4.55
C SER A 100 -24.38 0.03 -3.54
N ARG A 101 -24.94 0.64 -2.49
CA ARG A 101 -25.64 -0.03 -1.38
C ARG A 101 -24.82 -1.16 -0.72
N SER A 102 -23.50 -1.06 -0.80
CA SER A 102 -22.55 -2.07 -0.30
C SER A 102 -21.94 -1.72 1.06
N ALA A 103 -22.35 -0.59 1.66
CA ALA A 103 -21.84 -0.12 2.96
C ALA A 103 -21.94 -1.16 4.09
N HIS A 104 -22.97 -2.02 4.07
CA HIS A 104 -23.15 -3.10 5.04
C HIS A 104 -22.04 -4.17 5.02
N ARG A 105 -21.27 -4.26 3.92
CA ARG A 105 -20.16 -5.19 3.78
C ARG A 105 -18.87 -4.66 4.40
N VAL A 106 -18.75 -3.35 4.62
CA VAL A 106 -17.59 -2.75 5.26
C VAL A 106 -17.71 -2.94 6.77
N ALA A 107 -16.99 -3.92 7.31
CA ALA A 107 -17.06 -4.29 8.71
C ALA A 107 -16.21 -3.39 9.61
N ARG A 108 -15.02 -2.99 9.11
CA ARG A 108 -14.08 -2.15 9.86
C ARG A 108 -13.21 -1.33 8.92
N VAL A 109 -12.97 -0.09 9.32
CA VAL A 109 -11.95 0.78 8.74
C VAL A 109 -11.00 1.18 9.87
N ALA A 110 -9.71 0.97 9.68
CA ALA A 110 -8.70 1.30 10.68
C ALA A 110 -7.41 1.80 10.02
N ASP A 111 -6.72 2.68 10.74
CA ASP A 111 -5.41 3.21 10.36
C ASP A 111 -4.35 2.45 11.16
N GLN A 112 -3.41 1.80 10.49
CA GLN A 112 -2.44 0.92 11.14
C GLN A 112 -1.06 1.57 11.33
N TYR A 113 -0.78 2.71 10.69
CA TYR A 113 0.51 3.41 10.79
C TYR A 113 1.72 2.49 10.53
N LEU A 114 1.71 1.78 9.41
CA LEU A 114 2.73 0.80 9.00
C LEU A 114 3.52 1.27 7.76
N ASP A 115 3.80 2.56 7.63
CA ASP A 115 4.51 3.13 6.46
C ASP A 115 6.03 3.19 6.65
N PHE A 116 6.62 2.06 7.04
CA PHE A 116 8.07 1.86 7.13
C PHE A 116 8.41 0.38 6.92
N VAL A 117 9.67 0.12 6.61
CA VAL A 117 10.22 -1.23 6.46
C VAL A 117 11.22 -1.47 7.58
N CYS A 118 10.94 -2.40 8.49
CA CYS A 118 11.95 -2.89 9.43
C CYS A 118 12.90 -3.86 8.71
N LEU A 119 14.20 -3.61 8.84
CA LEU A 119 15.23 -4.50 8.34
C LEU A 119 15.76 -5.39 9.47
N GLU A 120 15.99 -4.81 10.65
CA GLU A 120 16.48 -5.48 11.85
C GLU A 120 15.85 -4.85 13.11
N GLU A 121 16.11 -5.44 14.29
CA GLU A 121 15.67 -4.88 15.57
C GLU A 121 16.34 -3.51 15.81
N GLY A 122 15.55 -2.45 15.88
CA GLY A 122 16.05 -1.07 16.01
C GLY A 122 16.51 -0.43 14.69
N LEU A 123 16.37 -1.12 13.54
CA LEU A 123 16.72 -0.59 12.22
C LEU A 123 15.50 -0.59 11.29
N PHE A 124 15.05 0.60 10.90
CA PHE A 124 13.97 0.78 9.93
C PHE A 124 14.39 1.70 8.79
N SER A 125 13.69 1.59 7.67
CA SER A 125 13.83 2.41 6.48
C SER A 125 12.47 2.92 6.03
N LEU A 126 12.38 4.20 5.69
CA LEU A 126 11.17 4.82 5.13
C LEU A 126 11.03 4.55 3.62
N ALA A 127 11.96 3.80 3.02
CA ALA A 127 11.97 3.44 1.61
C ALA A 127 11.82 4.64 0.64
N GLN A 128 12.39 5.80 1.01
CA GLN A 128 12.39 7.02 0.17
C GLN A 128 13.65 7.05 -0.71
N PRO A 129 13.58 6.66 -1.99
CA PRO A 129 14.75 6.62 -2.85
C PRO A 129 15.26 8.04 -3.14
N ARG A 130 16.58 8.21 -3.15
CA ARG A 130 17.25 9.48 -3.52
C ARG A 130 16.85 10.70 -2.69
N ALA A 131 16.32 10.51 -1.47
CA ALA A 131 15.92 11.61 -0.58
C ALA A 131 17.07 12.63 -0.37
N TYR A 132 18.30 12.16 -0.17
CA TYR A 132 19.47 13.03 -0.04
C TYR A 132 19.72 13.90 -1.28
N VAL A 133 19.57 13.35 -2.48
CA VAL A 133 19.79 14.08 -3.74
C VAL A 133 18.68 15.11 -3.93
N ALA A 134 17.42 14.72 -3.69
CA ALA A 134 16.26 15.60 -3.83
C ALA A 134 16.30 16.81 -2.88
N LEU A 135 16.85 16.65 -1.68
CA LEU A 135 17.00 17.75 -0.70
C LEU A 135 18.16 18.71 -1.04
N ASN A 136 19.18 18.24 -1.75
CA ASN A 136 20.39 19.01 -2.04
C ASN A 136 20.51 19.48 -3.50
N ASP A 137 19.51 19.20 -4.34
CA ASP A 137 19.50 19.66 -5.72
C ASP A 137 19.12 21.15 -5.77
N PRO A 138 20.01 22.06 -6.24
CA PRO A 138 19.71 23.48 -6.33
C PRO A 138 18.61 23.80 -7.35
N ALA A 139 18.28 22.86 -8.24
CA ALA A 139 17.17 22.99 -9.20
C ALA A 139 15.84 22.42 -8.67
N ALA A 140 15.82 21.83 -7.47
CA ALA A 140 14.60 21.28 -6.90
C ALA A 140 13.59 22.38 -6.56
N ALA A 141 12.34 22.17 -6.95
CA ALA A 141 11.24 23.05 -6.56
C ALA A 141 10.96 22.91 -5.05
N GLU A 142 10.74 24.03 -4.37
CA GLU A 142 10.45 24.07 -2.94
C GLU A 142 9.26 23.17 -2.55
N ALA A 143 8.22 23.13 -3.38
CA ALA A 143 7.07 22.25 -3.16
C ALA A 143 7.44 20.75 -3.07
N ASN A 144 8.43 20.30 -3.85
CA ASN A 144 8.89 18.91 -3.83
C ASN A 144 9.69 18.62 -2.56
N ILE A 145 10.47 19.59 -2.09
CA ILE A 145 11.23 19.49 -0.84
C ILE A 145 10.27 19.38 0.33
N THR A 146 9.26 20.25 0.40
CA THR A 146 8.24 20.22 1.45
C THR A 146 7.46 18.90 1.45
N ALA A 147 7.05 18.41 0.27
CA ALA A 147 6.37 17.11 0.16
C ALA A 147 7.23 15.93 0.64
N LEU A 148 8.53 15.97 0.37
CA LEU A 148 9.46 14.94 0.85
C LEU A 148 9.63 15.01 2.38
N ILE A 149 9.73 16.21 2.94
CA ILE A 149 9.81 16.41 4.40
C ILE A 149 8.54 15.90 5.07
N ASP A 150 7.36 16.22 4.53
CA ASP A 150 6.08 15.75 5.04
C ASP A 150 5.99 14.21 5.01
N ALA A 151 6.47 13.57 3.93
CA ALA A 151 6.53 12.12 3.83
C ALA A 151 7.48 11.50 4.87
N ILE A 152 8.63 12.13 5.14
CA ILE A 152 9.56 11.68 6.17
C ILE A 152 8.93 11.84 7.56
N ALA A 153 8.32 12.99 7.85
CA ALA A 153 7.66 13.25 9.13
C ALA A 153 6.52 12.24 9.40
N LEU A 154 5.72 11.92 8.38
CA LEU A 154 4.67 10.90 8.47
C LEU A 154 5.24 9.49 8.70
N GLY A 155 6.32 9.14 8.00
CA GLY A 155 6.99 7.85 8.18
C GLY A 155 7.59 7.69 9.57
N LEU A 156 8.21 8.75 10.10
CA LEU A 156 8.71 8.77 11.48
C LEU A 156 7.57 8.67 12.49
N PHE A 157 6.45 9.36 12.26
CA PHE A 157 5.27 9.24 13.11
C PHE A 157 4.72 7.80 13.16
N CYS A 158 4.88 7.02 12.09
CA CYS A 158 4.48 5.61 12.08
C CYS A 158 5.41 4.70 12.90
N ALA A 159 6.68 5.08 13.05
CA ALA A 159 7.69 4.26 13.70
C ALA A 159 7.86 4.54 15.21
N VAL A 160 7.26 5.63 15.71
CA VAL A 160 7.31 6.08 17.11
C VAL A 160 6.09 5.58 17.87
#